data_AF-A0A937DUK2-F1
#
_entry.id   AF-A0A937DUK2-F1
#
_cell.length_a   1.000
_cell.length_b   1.000
_cell.length_c   1.000
_cell.angle_alpha   90.00
_cell.angle_beta   90.00
_cell.angle_gamma   90.00
#
_symmetry.space_group_name_H-M   'P 1'
#
loop_
_entity.id
_entity.type
_entity.pdbx_description
1 polymer ?
#
loop_
_entity_poly.entity_id
_entity_poly.type
_entity_poly.pdbx_seq_one_letter_code
_entity_poly.pdbx_strand_id
1 'polypeptide(L)'
;LQYDPALSYGLVEYLRTIEMLKAHGWSPRRCVPHGGHQFALNIAVGLQCGGNESYPQVFAPFGGFADDCPVVDSRVAMPDAPGIGFERKAELWAVMKELLPTA
;
A
#
# COMPACT_ATOMS: atom_id res chain seq x y z
N LEU A 1 0.65 -3.92 -14.73
CA LEU A 1 0.89 -2.45 -14.70
C LEU A 1 1.32 -2.07 -13.29
N GLN A 2 2.41 -1.34 -13.13
CA GLN A 2 3.11 -1.20 -11.84
C GLN A 2 3.20 0.25 -11.36
N TYR A 3 2.25 1.11 -11.77
CA TYR A 3 2.23 2.51 -11.34
C TYR A 3 2.19 2.59 -9.82
N ASP A 4 3.08 3.39 -9.26
CA ASP A 4 3.21 3.60 -7.82
C ASP A 4 2.47 4.88 -7.43
N PRO A 5 1.40 4.80 -6.62
CA PRO A 5 0.64 5.98 -6.21
C PRO A 5 1.46 6.93 -5.33
N ALA A 6 2.42 6.46 -4.54
CA ALA A 6 3.27 7.33 -3.71
C ALA A 6 4.23 8.17 -4.55
N LEU A 7 4.59 7.68 -5.75
CA LEU A 7 5.51 8.35 -6.68
C LEU A 7 4.80 9.02 -7.86
N SER A 8 3.48 8.91 -7.93
CA SER A 8 2.66 9.38 -9.07
C SER A 8 1.51 10.28 -8.60
N TYR A 9 1.83 11.31 -7.81
CA TYR A 9 0.88 12.32 -7.32
C TYR A 9 -0.28 11.79 -6.43
N GLY A 10 -0.10 10.63 -5.79
CA GLY A 10 -1.02 10.12 -4.77
C GLY A 10 -2.26 9.40 -5.30
N LEU A 11 -3.16 9.04 -4.38
CA LEU A 11 -4.42 8.34 -4.69
C LEU A 11 -5.28 9.10 -5.70
N VAL A 12 -5.32 10.43 -5.60
CA VAL A 12 -6.16 11.25 -6.47
C VAL A 12 -5.77 11.06 -7.93
N GLU A 13 -4.48 11.07 -8.25
CA GLU A 13 -4.00 10.79 -9.60
C GLU A 13 -4.09 9.31 -9.95
N TYR A 14 -3.90 8.42 -8.98
CA TYR A 14 -4.11 6.99 -9.19
C TYR A 14 -5.56 6.67 -9.61
N LEU A 15 -6.56 7.37 -9.08
CA LEU A 15 -7.95 7.24 -9.53
C LEU A 15 -8.12 7.65 -10.99
N ARG A 16 -7.49 8.76 -11.41
CA ARG A 16 -7.47 9.18 -12.83
C ARG A 16 -6.79 8.14 -13.72
N THR A 17 -5.70 7.54 -13.24
CA THR A 17 -5.03 6.43 -13.91
C THR A 17 -5.94 5.21 -14.06
N ILE A 18 -6.66 4.83 -13.00
CA ILE A 18 -7.62 3.72 -13.04
C ILE A 18 -8.76 3.99 -14.02
N GLU A 19 -9.31 5.21 -14.04
CA GLU A 19 -10.35 5.59 -15.01
C GLU A 19 -9.82 5.57 -16.45
N MET A 20 -8.60 6.07 -16.68
CA MET A 20 -7.94 5.97 -17.98
C MET A 20 -7.77 4.51 -18.43
N LEU A 21 -7.35 3.61 -17.53
CA LEU A 21 -7.22 2.19 -17.85
C LEU A 21 -8.56 1.56 -18.23
N LYS A 22 -9.63 1.82 -17.46
CA LYS A 22 -10.97 1.34 -17.78
C LYS A 22 -11.44 1.83 -19.16
N ALA A 23 -11.19 3.09 -19.49
CA ALA A 23 -11.53 3.66 -20.80
C ALA A 23 -10.81 2.97 -21.97
N HIS A 24 -9.64 2.38 -21.71
CA HIS A 24 -8.86 1.60 -22.68
C HIS A 24 -9.09 0.08 -22.57
N GLY A 25 -10.16 -0.36 -21.89
CA GLY A 25 -10.52 -1.78 -21.77
C GLY A 25 -9.65 -2.59 -20.80
N TRP A 26 -8.86 -1.92 -19.96
CA TRP A 26 -8.03 -2.58 -18.95
C TRP A 26 -8.76 -2.71 -17.62
N SER A 27 -8.72 -3.92 -17.05
CA SER A 27 -9.21 -4.17 -15.68
C SER A 27 -8.20 -3.66 -14.64
N PRO A 28 -8.65 -3.01 -13.55
CA PRO A 28 -7.80 -2.69 -12.39
C PRO A 28 -7.07 -3.90 -11.82
N ARG A 29 -7.59 -5.13 -12.03
CA ARG A 29 -6.94 -6.39 -11.65
C ARG A 29 -5.59 -6.62 -12.34
N ARG A 30 -5.24 -5.85 -13.36
CA ARG A 30 -3.92 -5.86 -14.01
C ARG A 30 -2.90 -4.94 -13.35
N CYS A 31 -3.31 -4.17 -12.33
CA CYS A 31 -2.43 -3.34 -11.53
C CYS A 31 -1.86 -4.14 -10.35
N VAL A 32 -0.54 -4.10 -10.20
CA VAL A 32 0.19 -4.55 -9.02
C VAL A 32 1.19 -3.42 -8.73
N PRO A 33 0.81 -2.44 -7.90
CA PRO A 33 1.65 -1.26 -7.66
C PRO A 33 3.05 -1.65 -7.18
N HIS A 34 4.05 -0.94 -7.69
CA HIS A 34 5.39 -0.91 -7.09
C HIS A 34 5.33 -0.26 -5.70
N GLY A 35 6.33 -0.52 -4.86
CA GLY A 35 6.64 0.31 -3.69
C GLY A 35 6.52 -0.40 -2.35
N GLY A 36 5.83 -1.53 -2.28
CA GLY A 36 5.91 -2.42 -1.11
C GLY A 36 5.33 -1.87 0.19
N HIS A 37 4.50 -0.82 0.13
CA HIS A 37 4.02 -0.06 1.29
C HIS A 37 2.52 -0.27 1.59
N GLN A 38 2.12 -0.05 2.85
CA GLN A 38 0.73 -0.25 3.32
C GLN A 38 -0.31 0.62 2.58
N PHE A 39 0.10 1.78 2.06
CA PHE A 39 -0.79 2.63 1.25
C PHE A 39 -1.21 1.94 -0.07
N ALA A 40 -0.28 1.26 -0.76
CA ALA A 40 -0.60 0.54 -1.98
C ALA A 40 -1.42 -0.73 -1.69
N LEU A 41 -1.22 -1.36 -0.52
CA LEU A 41 -2.07 -2.47 -0.08
C LEU A 41 -3.53 -2.02 0.10
N ASN A 42 -3.77 -0.89 0.78
CA ASN A 42 -5.10 -0.30 0.92
C ASN A 42 -5.76 -0.02 -0.45
N ILE A 43 -5.01 0.58 -1.38
CA ILE A 43 -5.48 0.84 -2.74
C ILE A 43 -5.80 -0.46 -3.47
N ALA A 44 -4.94 -1.47 -3.36
CA ALA A 44 -5.15 -2.74 -4.05
C ALA A 44 -6.42 -3.46 -3.57
N VAL A 45 -6.70 -3.42 -2.26
CA VAL A 45 -7.92 -3.99 -1.69
C VAL A 45 -9.15 -3.14 -2.07
N GLY A 46 -9.10 -1.83 -1.81
CA GLY A 46 -10.25 -0.93 -2.00
C GLY A 46 -10.64 -0.72 -3.46
N LEU A 47 -9.67 -0.62 -4.37
CA LEU A 47 -9.89 -0.45 -5.81
C LEU A 47 -9.83 -1.75 -6.60
N GLN A 48 -9.76 -2.90 -5.91
CA GLN A 48 -9.78 -4.21 -6.53
C GLN A 48 -8.65 -4.40 -7.56
N CYS A 49 -7.42 -4.02 -7.21
CA CYS A 49 -6.24 -4.31 -8.02
C CYS A 49 -5.86 -5.80 -7.96
N GLY A 50 -4.83 -6.18 -8.72
CA GLY A 50 -4.32 -7.55 -8.79
C GLY A 50 -3.48 -7.97 -7.59
N GLY A 51 -2.86 -7.01 -6.90
CA GLY A 51 -2.03 -7.25 -5.73
C GLY A 51 -1.23 -6.01 -5.34
N ASN A 52 -0.20 -6.21 -4.52
CA ASN A 52 0.78 -5.21 -4.12
C ASN A 52 2.17 -5.88 -4.09
N GLU A 53 3.22 -5.17 -4.47
CA GLU A 53 4.59 -5.63 -4.23
C GLU A 53 4.88 -5.71 -2.73
N SER A 54 5.93 -6.42 -2.33
CA SER A 54 6.43 -6.46 -0.94
C SER A 54 7.94 -6.69 -0.93
N TYR A 55 8.63 -6.08 0.04
CA TYR A 55 10.08 -6.17 0.22
C TYR A 55 10.42 -6.73 1.61
N PRO A 56 10.61 -8.06 1.76
CA PRO A 56 10.84 -8.65 3.07
C PRO A 56 12.18 -8.31 3.73
N GLN A 57 13.19 -7.95 2.92
CA GLN A 57 14.58 -7.83 3.38
C GLN A 57 15.22 -6.46 3.14
N VAL A 58 14.53 -5.55 2.46
CA VAL A 58 15.11 -4.24 2.08
C VAL A 58 14.15 -3.11 2.43
N PHE A 59 14.72 -1.92 2.63
CA PHE A 59 14.02 -0.67 2.95
C PHE A 59 13.26 -0.67 4.29
N ALA A 60 13.62 -1.55 5.22
CA ALA A 60 13.12 -1.48 6.59
C ALA A 60 13.43 -0.09 7.21
N PRO A 61 12.50 0.49 8.00
CA PRO A 61 11.20 -0.06 8.40
C PRO A 61 10.03 0.30 7.45
N PHE A 62 10.28 0.91 6.28
CA PHE A 62 9.30 1.62 5.44
C PHE A 62 8.49 0.75 4.46
N GLY A 63 8.75 -0.55 4.38
CA GLY A 63 7.97 -1.52 3.60
C GLY A 63 7.23 -2.53 4.48
N GLY A 64 6.52 -3.47 3.87
CA GLY A 64 5.88 -4.58 4.58
C GLY A 64 4.46 -4.28 5.06
N PHE A 65 3.99 -5.07 6.03
CA PHE A 65 2.61 -5.11 6.48
C PHE A 65 2.50 -4.88 8.00
N ALA A 66 1.28 -4.86 8.52
CA ALA A 66 1.04 -4.84 9.96
C ALA A 66 1.62 -6.09 10.64
N ASP A 67 2.13 -5.94 11.86
CA ASP A 67 2.87 -6.97 12.59
C ASP A 67 2.01 -8.23 12.85
N ASP A 68 0.69 -8.07 12.99
CA ASP A 68 -0.27 -9.15 13.22
C ASP A 68 -0.95 -9.66 11.94
N CYS A 69 -0.49 -9.22 10.75
CA CYS A 69 -1.00 -9.64 9.45
C CYS A 69 0.08 -10.39 8.65
N PRO A 70 0.37 -11.67 8.98
CA PRO A 70 1.37 -12.44 8.26
C PRO A 70 0.93 -12.76 6.83
N VAL A 71 1.92 -12.95 5.94
CA VAL A 71 1.67 -13.51 4.62
C VAL A 71 1.47 -15.02 4.74
N VAL A 72 0.34 -15.53 4.27
CA VAL A 72 0.00 -16.96 4.20
C VAL A 72 -0.42 -17.29 2.78
N ASP A 73 0.17 -18.31 2.18
CA ASP A 73 -0.11 -18.73 0.80
C ASP A 73 -0.08 -17.58 -0.21
N SER A 74 0.94 -16.72 -0.09
CA SER A 74 1.13 -15.51 -0.92
C SER A 74 0.01 -14.46 -0.82
N ARG A 75 -0.75 -14.47 0.27
CA ARG A 75 -1.82 -13.51 0.56
C ARG A 75 -1.65 -12.92 1.95
N VAL A 76 -2.11 -11.69 2.13
CA VAL A 76 -2.09 -11.00 3.42
C VAL A 76 -3.46 -10.39 3.69
N ALA A 77 -3.90 -10.43 4.95
CA ALA A 77 -5.13 -9.78 5.37
C ALA A 77 -4.91 -8.27 5.62
N MET A 78 -5.99 -7.49 5.55
CA MET A 78 -5.95 -6.11 6.04
C MET A 78 -6.10 -6.11 7.57
N PRO A 79 -5.31 -5.32 8.30
CA PRO A 79 -5.57 -5.13 9.73
C PRO A 79 -6.88 -4.36 9.91
N ASP A 80 -7.62 -4.67 10.97
CA ASP A 80 -8.72 -3.82 11.43
C ASP A 80 -8.12 -2.64 12.21
N ALA A 81 -7.90 -1.54 11.50
CA ALA A 81 -7.32 -0.31 12.05
C ALA A 81 -7.80 0.91 11.26
N PRO A 82 -7.93 2.08 11.90
CA PRO A 82 -8.22 3.32 11.20
C PRO A 82 -7.05 3.76 10.31
N GLY A 83 -7.37 4.48 9.23
CA GLY A 83 -6.35 5.07 8.34
C GLY A 83 -5.59 4.03 7.50
N ILE A 84 -4.32 4.31 7.22
CA ILE A 84 -3.44 3.41 6.45
C ILE A 84 -3.00 2.19 7.29
N GLY A 85 -3.03 2.32 8.63
CA GLY A 85 -2.61 1.29 9.57
C GLY A 85 -1.11 1.29 9.90
N PHE A 86 -0.43 2.44 9.77
CA PHE A 86 0.99 2.56 10.10
C PHE A 86 1.27 2.21 11.57
N GLU A 87 0.35 2.54 12.47
CA GLU A 87 0.38 2.26 13.90
C GLU A 87 0.44 0.76 14.22
N ARG A 88 0.04 -0.08 13.26
CA ARG A 88 0.04 -1.54 13.39
C ARG A 88 1.37 -2.19 12.97
N LYS A 89 2.37 -1.39 12.58
CA LYS A 89 3.74 -1.83 12.30
C LYS A 89 4.70 -1.12 13.25
N ALA A 90 5.06 -1.77 14.35
CA ALA A 90 5.68 -1.12 15.52
C ALA A 90 6.96 -0.35 15.18
N GLU A 91 7.87 -0.95 14.41
CA GLU A 91 9.13 -0.30 14.03
C GLU A 91 8.94 0.91 13.11
N LEU A 92 7.96 0.84 12.19
CA LEU A 92 7.63 1.97 11.33
C LEU A 92 6.99 3.09 12.15
N TRP A 93 6.05 2.74 13.02
CA TRP A 93 5.37 3.71 13.86
C TRP A 93 6.31 4.41 14.85
N ALA A 94 7.31 3.69 15.36
CA ALA A 94 8.34 4.28 16.21
C ALA A 94 9.03 5.47 15.52
N VAL A 95 9.52 5.29 14.29
CA VAL A 95 10.21 6.37 13.55
C VAL A 95 9.25 7.47 13.08
N MET A 96 8.01 7.14 12.74
CA MET A 96 7.03 8.14 12.30
C MET A 96 6.59 9.08 13.44
N LYS A 97 6.45 8.56 14.65
CA LYS A 97 6.06 9.37 15.82
C LYS A 97 7.08 10.43 16.17
N GLU A 98 8.36 10.19 15.92
CA GLU A 98 9.43 11.17 16.18
C GLU A 98 9.29 12.42 15.30
N LEU A 99 8.58 12.32 14.17
CA LEU A 99 8.32 13.43 13.25
C LEU A 99 7.06 14.23 13.63
N LEU A 100 6.22 13.69 14.51
CA LEU A 100 5.03 14.40 14.97
C LEU A 100 5.47 15.50 15.93
N PRO A 101 4.88 16.71 15.85
CA PRO A 101 5.16 17.75 16.82
C PRO A 101 4.86 17.22 18.23
N THR A 102 5.78 17.43 19.17
CA THR A 102 5.48 17.26 20.59
C THR A 102 4.34 18.19 20.95
N ALA A 103 3.28 17.63 21.53
CA ALA A 103 2.17 18.41 22.10
C ALA A 103 2.66 19.36 23.21
#